data_AF-A0AAD8SPJ9-F1
#
_entry.id   AF-A0AAD8SPJ9-F1
#
_cell.length_a   1.000
_cell.length_b   1.000
_cell.length_c   1.000
_cell.angle_alpha   90.00
_cell.angle_beta   90.00
_cell.angle_gamma   90.00
#
_symmetry.space_group_name_H-M   'P 1'
#
loop_
_entity.id
_entity.type
_entity.pdbx_description
1 polymer ?
#
loop_
_entity_poly.entity_id
_entity_poly.type
_entity_poly.pdbx_seq_one_letter_code
_entity_poly.pdbx_strand_id
1 'polypeptide(L)'
;MAEEAAQPQLGKEGLACILMQVMYAAKKLRAQRDRLLQLRRRLQQRDGDAAVLQEVASGLHKVCLEGLKACNGYITSGLLVTDEHGARDSFSISAFAAIPDDQLYGVLHSQWLPPRPATQPDAFARMESALYAVSLAQEHHVPRCIELLVGVRPPLVKAKPLGSVAGYADDPVQGVNEHLAKNGFPDPEPPTAAAAAAQANVSVDPDQALTYLHRACSLASLALKHIDVAVAAISGWLDPEEVAETSEWVADMSEDESD
;
A
#
# COMPACT_ATOMS: atom_id res chain seq x y z
N MET A 1 41.45 10.67 -3.86
CA MET A 1 40.72 9.60 -3.16
C MET A 1 39.45 10.22 -2.66
N ALA A 2 38.32 9.89 -3.27
CA ALA A 2 37.04 10.40 -2.80
C ALA A 2 36.69 9.65 -1.52
N GLU A 3 36.52 10.40 -0.44
CA GLU A 3 35.96 9.93 0.82
C GLU A 3 34.50 9.60 0.52
N GLU A 4 34.21 8.31 0.38
CA GLU A 4 32.85 7.78 0.27
C GLU A 4 32.17 8.10 1.60
N ALA A 5 31.48 9.24 1.65
CA ALA A 5 30.74 9.68 2.83
C ALA A 5 29.76 8.57 3.19
N ALA A 6 30.01 7.89 4.32
CA ALA A 6 29.14 6.84 4.81
C ALA A 6 27.72 7.43 4.95
N GLN A 7 26.76 6.84 4.26
CA GLN A 7 25.36 7.26 4.37
C GLN A 7 24.93 7.24 5.85
N PRO A 8 24.16 8.24 6.31
CA PRO A 8 23.68 8.29 7.69
C PRO A 8 22.91 7.00 8.01
N GLN A 9 23.29 6.32 9.09
CA GLN A 9 22.54 5.18 9.60
C GLN A 9 21.57 5.64 10.68
N LEU A 10 20.38 5.08 10.65
CA LEU A 10 19.34 5.30 11.64
C LEU A 10 19.73 4.61 12.96
N GLY A 11 19.48 5.30 14.09
CA GLY A 11 19.66 4.75 15.43
C GLY A 11 18.59 3.71 15.80
N LYS A 12 18.82 2.97 16.89
CA LYS A 12 17.93 1.89 17.36
C LYS A 12 16.48 2.32 17.53
N GLU A 13 16.24 3.48 18.14
CA GLU A 13 14.87 4.00 18.37
C GLU A 13 14.09 4.18 17.07
N GLY A 14 14.72 4.78 16.06
CA GLY A 14 14.09 4.95 14.76
C GLY A 14 13.88 3.61 14.03
N LEU A 15 14.80 2.65 14.16
CA LEU A 15 14.65 1.31 13.60
C LEU A 15 13.50 0.56 14.27
N ALA A 16 13.31 0.70 15.58
CA ALA A 16 12.19 0.12 16.32
C ALA A 16 10.85 0.72 15.87
N CYS A 17 10.80 2.05 15.69
CA CYS A 17 9.62 2.73 15.14
C CYS A 17 9.28 2.20 13.73
N ILE A 18 10.27 2.09 12.84
CA ILE A 18 10.07 1.54 11.49
C ILE A 18 9.61 0.08 11.55
N LEU A 19 10.25 -0.74 12.38
CA LEU A 19 9.92 -2.16 12.53
C LEU A 19 8.45 -2.32 12.89
N MET A 20 7.98 -1.56 13.89
CA MET A 20 6.58 -1.54 14.31
C MET A 20 5.65 -1.25 13.13
N GLN A 21 5.86 -0.14 12.42
CA GLN A 21 5.02 0.28 11.28
C GLN A 21 4.95 -0.82 10.19
N VAL A 22 6.11 -1.39 9.85
CA VAL A 22 6.22 -2.38 8.77
C VAL A 22 5.60 -3.73 9.18
N MET A 23 5.66 -4.10 10.46
CA MET A 23 4.98 -5.27 10.99
C MET A 23 3.44 -5.12 10.98
N TYR A 24 2.91 -3.94 11.32
CA TYR A 24 1.49 -3.65 11.14
C TYR A 24 1.06 -3.76 9.68
N ALA A 25 1.84 -3.15 8.77
CA ALA A 25 1.59 -3.26 7.35
C ALA A 25 1.56 -4.72 6.89
N ALA A 26 2.54 -5.54 7.33
CA ALA A 26 2.60 -6.96 7.01
C ALA A 26 1.33 -7.70 7.46
N LYS A 27 0.92 -7.48 8.71
CA LYS A 27 -0.25 -8.13 9.31
C LYS A 27 -1.53 -7.79 8.55
N LYS A 28 -1.79 -6.50 8.34
CA LYS A 28 -2.97 -6.03 7.57
C LYS A 28 -2.92 -6.57 6.15
N LEU A 29 -1.77 -6.50 5.48
CA LEU A 29 -1.64 -6.93 4.09
C LEU A 29 -1.84 -8.45 3.91
N ARG A 30 -1.46 -9.29 4.89
CA ARG A 30 -1.76 -10.73 4.88
C ARG A 30 -3.26 -10.98 4.87
N ALA A 31 -4.01 -10.32 5.75
CA ALA A 31 -5.46 -10.43 5.79
C ALA A 31 -6.11 -9.98 4.47
N GLN A 32 -5.64 -8.86 3.90
CA GLN A 32 -6.15 -8.36 2.62
C GLN A 32 -5.81 -9.25 1.43
N ARG A 33 -4.59 -9.80 1.37
CA ARG A 33 -4.20 -10.79 0.35
C ARG A 33 -5.12 -12.00 0.41
N ASP A 34 -5.38 -12.53 1.60
CA ASP A 34 -6.23 -13.70 1.76
C ASP A 34 -7.68 -13.41 1.34
N ARG A 35 -8.18 -12.20 1.63
CA ARG A 35 -9.47 -11.72 1.14
C ARG A 35 -9.49 -11.59 -0.39
N LEU A 36 -8.45 -11.03 -1.02
CA LEU A 36 -8.33 -10.96 -2.48
C LEU A 36 -8.36 -12.35 -3.12
N LEU A 37 -7.67 -13.34 -2.53
CA LEU A 37 -7.67 -14.72 -3.01
C LEU A 37 -9.05 -15.39 -2.86
N GLN A 38 -9.79 -15.09 -1.78
CA GLN A 38 -11.18 -15.52 -1.64
C GLN A 38 -12.08 -14.92 -2.73
N LEU A 39 -12.02 -13.60 -2.90
CA LEU A 39 -12.82 -12.88 -3.92
C LEU A 39 -12.49 -13.37 -5.34
N ARG A 40 -11.21 -13.63 -5.62
CA ARG A 40 -10.77 -14.23 -6.89
C ARG A 40 -11.41 -15.58 -7.14
N ARG A 41 -11.38 -16.49 -6.16
CA ARG A 41 -12.00 -17.82 -6.31
C ARG A 41 -13.49 -17.73 -6.58
N ARG A 42 -14.19 -16.83 -5.90
CA ARG A 42 -15.62 -16.58 -6.13
C ARG A 42 -15.89 -16.04 -7.53
N LEU A 43 -15.08 -15.09 -8.00
CA LEU A 43 -15.19 -14.57 -9.36
C LEU A 43 -14.86 -15.63 -10.42
N GLN A 44 -13.95 -16.57 -10.13
CA GLN A 44 -13.64 -17.68 -11.04
C GLN A 44 -14.77 -18.72 -11.13
N GLN A 45 -15.49 -18.94 -10.03
CA GLN A 45 -16.60 -19.90 -9.94
C GLN A 45 -17.95 -19.30 -10.32
N ARG A 46 -17.96 -18.11 -10.94
CA ARG A 46 -19.20 -17.44 -11.33
C ARG A 46 -19.84 -18.17 -12.52
N ASP A 47 -21.13 -18.46 -12.43
CA ASP A 47 -21.93 -18.98 -13.55
C ASP A 47 -22.69 -17.85 -14.28
N GLY A 48 -22.11 -16.64 -14.33
CA GLY A 48 -22.75 -15.45 -14.90
C GLY A 48 -23.73 -14.73 -13.96
N ASP A 49 -23.74 -15.09 -12.68
CA ASP A 49 -24.60 -14.48 -11.65
C ASP A 49 -24.20 -13.02 -11.34
N ALA A 50 -25.08 -12.08 -11.67
CA ALA A 50 -24.89 -10.65 -11.41
C ALA A 50 -24.80 -10.32 -9.91
N ALA A 51 -25.46 -11.09 -9.03
CA ALA A 51 -25.36 -10.90 -7.59
C ALA A 51 -23.94 -11.21 -7.08
N VAL A 52 -23.31 -12.26 -7.64
CA VAL A 52 -21.91 -12.61 -7.33
C VAL A 52 -20.96 -11.51 -7.80
N LEU A 53 -21.18 -10.93 -8.99
CA LEU A 53 -20.35 -9.82 -9.49
C LEU A 53 -20.43 -8.60 -8.55
N GLN A 54 -21.64 -8.25 -8.12
CA GLN A 54 -21.88 -7.12 -7.21
C GLN A 54 -21.24 -7.37 -5.83
N GLU A 55 -21.36 -8.59 -5.29
CA GLU A 55 -20.76 -8.94 -4.01
C GLU A 55 -19.24 -8.94 -4.07
N VAL A 56 -18.65 -9.46 -5.16
CA VAL A 56 -17.21 -9.40 -5.39
C VAL A 56 -16.75 -7.95 -5.48
N ALA A 57 -17.45 -7.11 -6.24
CA ALA A 57 -17.12 -5.69 -6.37
C ALA A 57 -17.19 -4.94 -5.03
N SER A 58 -18.21 -5.20 -4.22
CA SER A 58 -18.33 -4.64 -2.86
C SER A 58 -17.18 -5.10 -1.96
N GLY A 59 -16.84 -6.39 -1.99
CA GLY A 59 -15.70 -6.94 -1.26
C GLY A 59 -14.37 -6.30 -1.68
N LEU A 60 -14.17 -6.08 -2.98
CA LEU A 60 -12.99 -5.42 -3.52
C LEU A 60 -12.91 -3.94 -3.11
N HIS A 61 -14.04 -3.25 -3.02
CA HIS A 61 -14.09 -1.87 -2.56
C HIS A 61 -13.59 -1.75 -1.10
N LYS A 62 -14.03 -2.65 -0.21
CA LYS A 62 -13.54 -2.73 1.17
C LYS A 62 -12.04 -3.00 1.22
N VAL A 63 -11.57 -4.00 0.48
CA VAL A 63 -10.12 -4.29 0.38
C VAL A 63 -9.33 -3.07 -0.07
N CYS A 64 -9.82 -2.34 -1.07
CA CYS A 64 -9.15 -1.17 -1.62
C CYS A 64 -9.08 0.00 -0.63
N LEU A 65 -10.22 0.40 -0.07
CA LEU A 65 -10.33 1.62 0.73
C LEU A 65 -9.94 1.44 2.19
N GLU A 66 -10.24 0.29 2.78
CA GLU A 66 -10.00 0.03 4.20
C GLU A 66 -8.68 -0.72 4.38
N GLY A 67 -8.45 -1.73 3.53
CA GLY A 67 -7.32 -2.64 3.68
C GLY A 67 -6.00 -2.11 3.12
N LEU A 68 -5.92 -1.98 1.79
CA LEU A 68 -4.69 -1.64 1.09
C LEU A 68 -4.25 -0.20 1.38
N LYS A 69 -5.21 0.74 1.49
CA LYS A 69 -4.91 2.13 1.87
C LYS A 69 -4.29 2.22 3.26
N ALA A 70 -4.78 1.48 4.24
CA ALA A 70 -4.19 1.44 5.58
C ALA A 70 -2.77 0.86 5.54
N CYS A 71 -2.54 -0.25 4.81
CA CYS A 71 -1.21 -0.83 4.62
C CYS A 71 -0.24 0.19 4.01
N ASN A 72 -0.69 0.91 2.97
CA ASN A 72 0.06 1.97 2.30
C ASN A 72 0.47 3.07 3.30
N GLY A 73 -0.47 3.49 4.16
CA GLY A 73 -0.23 4.45 5.23
C GLY A 73 0.90 4.02 6.17
N TYR A 74 0.84 2.80 6.71
CA TYR A 74 1.88 2.30 7.62
C TYR A 74 3.27 2.21 6.95
N ILE A 75 3.35 1.70 5.72
CA ILE A 75 4.64 1.64 4.99
C ILE A 75 5.19 3.05 4.75
N THR A 76 4.32 3.98 4.35
CA THR A 76 4.68 5.39 4.14
C THR A 76 5.19 6.04 5.43
N SER A 77 4.50 5.84 6.55
CA SER A 77 4.94 6.33 7.86
C SER A 77 6.32 5.80 8.25
N GLY A 78 6.59 4.51 8.03
CA GLY A 78 7.92 3.95 8.25
C GLY A 78 9.00 4.59 7.37
N LEU A 79 8.70 4.85 6.09
CA LEU A 79 9.65 5.52 5.19
C LEU A 79 9.87 7.00 5.54
N LEU A 80 8.87 7.71 6.05
CA LEU A 80 9.02 9.10 6.49
C LEU A 80 10.05 9.23 7.63
N VAL A 81 10.07 8.27 8.58
CA VAL A 81 11.10 8.22 9.62
C VAL A 81 12.50 8.14 9.03
N THR A 82 12.68 7.43 7.90
CA THR A 82 13.99 7.36 7.21
C THR A 82 14.38 8.67 6.55
N ASP A 83 13.41 9.40 6.01
CA ASP A 83 13.62 10.67 5.31
C ASP A 83 13.96 11.80 6.31
N GLU A 84 13.30 11.84 7.47
CA GLU A 84 13.57 12.80 8.55
C GLU A 84 15.01 12.72 9.10
N HIS A 85 15.61 11.53 9.05
CA HIS A 85 16.96 11.28 9.55
C HIS A 85 18.03 11.28 8.45
N GLY A 86 17.64 11.57 7.20
CA GLY A 86 18.56 11.56 6.05
C GLY A 86 19.19 10.19 5.78
N ALA A 87 18.60 9.10 6.28
CA ALA A 87 19.15 7.75 6.15
C ALA A 87 18.81 7.07 4.81
N ARG A 88 18.21 7.85 3.90
CA ARG A 88 17.77 7.41 2.59
C ARG A 88 18.07 8.50 1.58
N ASP A 89 18.88 8.17 0.58
CA ASP A 89 18.92 8.94 -0.66
C ASP A 89 17.58 8.73 -1.37
N SER A 90 16.97 9.80 -1.90
CA SER A 90 15.65 9.79 -2.55
C SER A 90 15.57 8.96 -3.85
N PHE A 91 16.51 8.04 -4.06
CA PHE A 91 16.93 7.47 -5.33
C PHE A 91 15.91 6.53 -5.97
N SER A 92 14.99 5.91 -5.21
CA SER A 92 14.03 4.93 -5.76
C SER A 92 12.64 5.51 -6.02
N ILE A 93 12.23 6.59 -5.33
CA ILE A 93 10.93 7.22 -5.56
C ILE A 93 10.79 7.71 -7.01
N SER A 94 11.90 8.14 -7.62
CA SER A 94 11.91 8.66 -8.98
C SER A 94 11.78 7.57 -10.06
N ALA A 95 12.35 6.38 -9.85
CA ALA A 95 12.47 5.38 -10.91
C ALA A 95 11.12 4.72 -11.23
N PHE A 96 10.32 4.37 -10.22
CA PHE A 96 9.01 3.76 -10.42
C PHE A 96 7.91 4.77 -10.74
N ALA A 97 8.02 6.01 -10.24
CA ALA A 97 7.04 7.07 -10.53
C ALA A 97 7.01 7.47 -12.02
N ALA A 98 8.08 7.21 -12.77
CA ALA A 98 8.16 7.49 -14.20
C ALA A 98 7.60 6.35 -15.08
N ILE A 99 7.33 5.18 -14.51
CA ILE A 99 6.87 4.00 -15.25
C ILE A 99 5.33 4.02 -15.31
N PRO A 100 4.71 3.91 -16.50
CA PRO A 100 3.25 3.80 -16.59
C PRO A 100 2.72 2.58 -15.84
N ASP A 101 1.58 2.71 -15.14
CA ASP A 101 0.96 1.64 -14.33
C ASP A 101 0.85 0.29 -15.06
N ASP A 102 0.50 0.33 -16.35
CA ASP A 102 0.35 -0.86 -17.19
C ASP A 102 1.66 -1.66 -17.37
N GLN A 103 2.80 -0.95 -17.34
CA GLN A 103 4.15 -1.52 -17.45
C GLN A 103 4.76 -1.81 -16.07
N LEU A 104 4.38 -1.02 -15.05
CA LEU A 104 4.89 -1.13 -13.70
C LEU A 104 4.63 -2.52 -13.10
N TYR A 105 3.48 -3.14 -13.41
CA TYR A 105 3.20 -4.52 -13.01
C TYR A 105 4.29 -5.49 -13.48
N GLY A 106 4.67 -5.41 -14.75
CA GLY A 106 5.69 -6.30 -15.33
C GLY A 106 7.05 -6.10 -14.68
N VAL A 107 7.43 -4.84 -14.46
CA VAL A 107 8.69 -4.46 -13.80
C VAL A 107 8.73 -4.96 -12.36
N LEU A 108 7.70 -4.67 -11.56
CA LEU A 108 7.60 -5.14 -10.18
C LEU A 108 7.57 -6.66 -10.10
N HIS A 109 6.76 -7.32 -10.94
CA HIS A 109 6.67 -8.79 -10.96
C HIS A 109 7.97 -9.47 -11.42
N SER A 110 8.79 -8.79 -12.24
CA SER A 110 10.09 -9.31 -12.67
C SER A 110 11.15 -9.25 -11.57
N GLN A 111 10.88 -8.57 -10.45
CA GLN A 111 11.77 -8.59 -9.30
C GLN A 111 11.81 -10.01 -8.73
N TRP A 112 12.92 -10.70 -8.96
CA TRP A 112 13.24 -11.99 -8.35
C TRP A 112 13.23 -11.90 -6.82
N LEU A 113 13.07 -13.05 -6.15
CA LEU A 113 13.14 -13.16 -4.69
C LEU A 113 14.30 -12.29 -4.15
N PRO A 114 14.00 -11.22 -3.39
CA PRO A 114 15.00 -10.24 -3.05
C PRO A 114 16.09 -10.87 -2.17
N PRO A 115 17.40 -10.73 -2.49
CA PRO A 115 18.45 -11.11 -1.56
C PRO A 115 18.25 -10.38 -0.23
N ARG A 116 18.61 -11.05 0.88
CA ARG A 116 18.51 -10.49 2.23
C ARG A 116 19.26 -9.15 2.27
N PRO A 117 18.62 -8.05 2.68
CA PRO A 117 19.26 -6.76 2.85
C PRO A 117 20.45 -6.90 3.80
N ALA A 118 21.60 -6.38 3.38
CA ALA A 118 22.80 -6.33 4.21
C ALA A 118 22.96 -4.98 4.90
N THR A 119 22.32 -3.94 4.38
CA THR A 119 22.42 -2.56 4.85
C THR A 119 21.03 -1.96 5.10
N GLN A 120 20.96 -0.89 5.91
CA GLN A 120 19.70 -0.17 6.14
C GLN A 120 19.08 0.39 4.84
N PRO A 121 19.84 1.05 3.94
CA PRO A 121 19.31 1.48 2.64
C PRO A 121 18.71 0.34 1.82
N ASP A 122 19.33 -0.85 1.82
CA ASP A 122 18.77 -2.01 1.11
C ASP A 122 17.41 -2.43 1.69
N ALA A 123 17.24 -2.37 3.02
CA ALA A 123 15.98 -2.71 3.68
C ALA A 123 14.90 -1.66 3.39
N PHE A 124 15.26 -0.37 3.41
CA PHE A 124 14.35 0.72 3.02
C PHE A 124 13.94 0.62 1.55
N ALA A 125 14.85 0.20 0.67
CA ALA A 125 14.52 -0.07 -0.74
C ALA A 125 13.52 -1.22 -0.91
N ARG A 126 13.51 -2.21 -0.02
CA ARG A 126 12.45 -3.23 0.01
C ARG A 126 11.13 -2.64 0.45
N MET A 127 11.11 -1.77 1.44
CA MET A 127 9.89 -1.08 1.86
C MET A 127 9.31 -0.21 0.74
N GLU A 128 10.15 0.50 -0.01
CA GLU A 128 9.72 1.24 -1.22
C GLU A 128 9.11 0.31 -2.27
N SER A 129 9.77 -0.82 -2.55
CA SER A 129 9.25 -1.80 -3.51
C SER A 129 7.90 -2.36 -3.08
N ALA A 130 7.71 -2.60 -1.77
CA ALA A 130 6.44 -3.00 -1.20
C ALA A 130 5.38 -1.90 -1.35
N LEU A 131 5.74 -0.65 -1.05
CA LEU A 131 4.87 0.51 -1.21
C LEU A 131 4.35 0.61 -2.64
N TYR A 132 5.23 0.54 -3.64
CA TYR A 132 4.82 0.59 -5.04
C TYR A 132 3.89 -0.54 -5.45
N ALA A 133 4.15 -1.77 -4.99
CA ALA A 133 3.29 -2.90 -5.26
C ALA A 133 1.90 -2.74 -4.61
N VAL A 134 1.83 -2.23 -3.38
CA VAL A 134 0.55 -1.94 -2.70
C VAL A 134 -0.18 -0.80 -3.39
N SER A 135 0.49 0.31 -3.70
CA SER A 135 -0.09 1.46 -4.40
C SER A 135 -0.64 1.05 -5.77
N LEU A 136 0.10 0.28 -6.57
CA LEU A 136 -0.38 -0.17 -7.87
C LEU A 136 -1.59 -1.11 -7.76
N ALA A 137 -1.62 -1.98 -6.74
CA ALA A 137 -2.79 -2.82 -6.48
C ALA A 137 -4.00 -1.96 -6.07
N GLN A 138 -3.80 -1.00 -5.17
CA GLN A 138 -4.82 -0.13 -4.60
C GLN A 138 -5.37 0.89 -5.59
N GLU A 139 -4.53 1.59 -6.33
CA GLU A 139 -4.92 2.76 -7.13
C GLU A 139 -5.28 2.39 -8.57
N HIS A 140 -4.79 1.25 -9.04
CA HIS A 140 -4.97 0.84 -10.43
C HIS A 140 -5.71 -0.50 -10.57
N HIS A 141 -5.14 -1.61 -10.10
CA HIS A 141 -5.68 -2.93 -10.46
C HIS A 141 -7.00 -3.28 -9.77
N VAL A 142 -7.16 -3.01 -8.47
CA VAL A 142 -8.42 -3.26 -7.77
C VAL A 142 -9.54 -2.35 -8.29
N PRO A 143 -9.33 -1.04 -8.47
CA PRO A 143 -10.33 -0.17 -9.06
C PRO A 143 -10.74 -0.61 -10.47
N ARG A 144 -9.77 -0.93 -11.33
CA ARG A 144 -10.08 -1.39 -12.70
C ARG A 144 -10.84 -2.71 -12.71
N CYS A 145 -10.59 -3.59 -11.74
CA CYS A 145 -11.40 -4.78 -11.53
C CYS A 145 -12.85 -4.42 -11.19
N ILE A 146 -13.08 -3.53 -10.23
CA ILE A 146 -14.43 -3.06 -9.84
C ILE A 146 -15.16 -2.48 -11.06
N GLU A 147 -14.49 -1.61 -11.83
CA GLU A 147 -15.03 -1.00 -13.05
C GLU A 147 -15.57 -2.03 -14.05
N LEU A 148 -14.82 -3.10 -14.26
CA LEU A 148 -15.17 -4.17 -15.20
C LEU A 148 -16.24 -5.13 -14.66
N LEU A 149 -16.51 -5.12 -13.35
CA LEU A 149 -17.57 -5.92 -12.72
C LEU A 149 -18.92 -5.19 -12.71
N VAL A 150 -18.93 -3.88 -12.42
CA VAL A 150 -20.17 -3.11 -12.24
C VAL A 150 -20.44 -2.08 -13.35
N GLY A 151 -19.52 -1.91 -14.30
CA GLY A 151 -19.65 -0.97 -15.42
C GLY A 151 -19.51 0.51 -15.04
N VAL A 152 -19.17 0.79 -13.77
CA VAL A 152 -19.06 2.15 -13.22
C VAL A 152 -17.66 2.37 -12.66
N ARG A 153 -17.06 3.52 -13.01
CA ARG A 153 -15.81 4.02 -12.43
C ARG A 153 -16.01 4.38 -10.95
N PRO A 154 -15.40 3.68 -9.98
CA PRO A 154 -15.44 4.12 -8.60
C PRO A 154 -14.73 5.48 -8.49
N PRO A 155 -15.19 6.38 -7.61
CA PRO A 155 -14.52 7.66 -7.39
C PRO A 155 -13.14 7.40 -6.76
N LEU A 156 -12.12 7.34 -7.60
CA LEU A 156 -10.75 7.35 -7.15
C LEU A 156 -10.40 8.79 -6.77
N VAL A 157 -10.27 9.04 -5.47
CA VAL A 157 -9.59 10.25 -4.99
C VAL A 157 -8.15 10.10 -5.47
N LYS A 158 -7.77 10.85 -6.51
CA LYS A 158 -6.37 10.96 -6.91
C LYS A 158 -5.59 11.47 -5.71
N ALA A 159 -4.81 10.61 -5.09
CA ALA A 159 -3.77 11.07 -4.18
C ALA A 159 -2.83 11.97 -5.00
N LYS A 160 -2.46 13.11 -4.42
CA LYS A 160 -1.47 14.02 -5.01
C LYS A 160 -0.22 13.21 -5.34
N PRO A 161 0.39 13.36 -6.53
CA PRO A 161 1.61 12.64 -6.85
C PRO A 161 2.67 12.92 -5.77
N LEU A 162 3.40 11.87 -5.37
CA LEU A 162 4.58 11.92 -4.51
C LEU A 162 5.58 12.94 -5.08
N GLY A 163 5.49 14.20 -4.67
CA GLY A 163 6.34 15.24 -5.26
C GLY A 163 6.17 16.68 -4.76
N SER A 164 5.41 16.94 -3.70
CA SER A 164 5.37 18.29 -3.11
C SER A 164 5.09 18.22 -1.62
N VAL A 165 6.17 18.07 -0.85
CA VAL A 165 6.19 18.28 0.60
C VAL A 165 6.66 19.71 0.81
N ALA A 166 5.72 20.61 1.07
CA ALA A 166 6.01 21.90 1.69
C ALA A 166 5.07 22.05 2.88
N GLY A 167 5.65 21.95 4.08
CA GLY A 167 5.05 22.42 5.33
C GLY A 167 4.36 21.35 6.16
N TYR A 168 5.14 20.56 6.91
CA TYR A 168 4.71 20.07 8.23
C TYR A 168 5.92 20.18 9.15
N ALA A 169 5.88 21.16 10.04
CA ALA A 169 6.74 21.27 11.20
C ALA A 169 5.85 21.24 12.45
N ASP A 170 6.38 20.60 13.48
CA ASP A 170 5.95 20.47 14.88
C ASP A 170 5.04 19.30 15.30
N ASP A 171 5.73 18.36 15.96
CA ASP A 171 5.45 17.42 17.07
C ASP A 171 4.20 16.49 17.10
N PRO A 172 4.39 15.21 17.47
CA PRO A 172 3.43 14.14 17.25
C PRO A 172 2.53 13.85 18.46
N VAL A 173 1.51 13.01 18.23
CA VAL A 173 0.69 12.25 19.20
C VAL A 173 -0.68 12.81 19.61
N GLN A 174 -1.10 14.02 19.23
CA GLN A 174 -2.49 14.48 19.53
C GLN A 174 -3.32 15.05 18.37
N GLY A 175 -2.77 15.13 17.15
CA GLY A 175 -3.41 15.83 16.03
C GLY A 175 -4.30 15.02 15.09
N VAL A 176 -4.48 13.72 15.29
CA VAL A 176 -5.11 12.85 14.25
C VAL A 176 -6.63 12.98 14.21
N ASN A 177 -7.29 13.34 15.33
CA ASN A 177 -8.77 13.38 15.39
C ASN A 177 -9.41 14.78 15.30
N GLU A 178 -8.69 15.88 15.56
CA GLU A 178 -9.31 17.22 15.56
C GLU A 178 -9.14 18.02 14.26
N HIS A 179 -8.21 17.64 13.37
CA HIS A 179 -8.01 18.35 12.10
C HIS A 179 -9.00 17.96 10.99
N LEU A 180 -9.77 16.88 11.17
CA LEU A 180 -10.85 16.47 10.26
C LEU A 180 -12.13 17.31 10.43
N ALA A 181 -12.31 18.03 11.53
CA ALA A 181 -13.55 18.77 11.82
C ALA A 181 -13.52 20.26 11.41
N LYS A 182 -12.35 20.84 11.07
CA LYS A 182 -12.21 22.29 10.87
C LYS A 182 -11.97 22.74 9.43
N ASN A 183 -11.71 21.83 8.50
CA ASN A 183 -11.69 22.15 7.08
C ASN A 183 -13.04 21.74 6.51
N GLY A 184 -14.00 22.67 6.50
CA GLY A 184 -15.28 22.48 5.83
C GLY A 184 -15.02 21.98 4.41
N PHE A 185 -15.41 20.74 4.14
CA PHE A 185 -15.45 20.20 2.80
C PHE A 185 -16.40 21.11 2.01
N PRO A 186 -15.97 21.72 0.89
CA PRO A 186 -16.96 22.21 -0.06
C PRO A 186 -17.82 21.01 -0.46
N ASP A 187 -19.14 21.17 -0.40
CA ASP A 187 -20.08 20.16 -0.88
C ASP A 187 -19.63 19.67 -2.26
N PRO A 188 -19.66 18.35 -2.53
CA PRO A 188 -19.34 17.85 -3.86
C PRO A 188 -20.30 18.50 -4.85
N GLU A 189 -19.79 19.38 -5.72
CA GLU A 189 -20.57 19.91 -6.82
C GLU A 189 -21.14 18.72 -7.61
N PRO A 190 -22.45 18.71 -7.91
CA PRO A 190 -23.05 17.63 -8.65
C PRO A 190 -22.32 17.46 -10.00
N PRO A 191 -21.94 16.24 -10.38
CA PRO A 191 -21.18 16.02 -11.60
C PRO A 191 -21.93 16.59 -12.80
N THR A 192 -21.21 17.35 -13.63
CA THR A 192 -21.77 17.89 -14.87
C THR A 192 -22.28 16.75 -15.75
N ALA A 193 -23.31 17.00 -16.56
CA ALA A 193 -23.88 15.99 -17.46
C ALA A 193 -22.83 15.36 -18.41
N ALA A 194 -21.73 16.07 -18.70
CA ALA A 194 -20.59 15.56 -19.45
C ALA A 194 -19.70 14.59 -18.66
N ALA A 195 -19.51 14.81 -17.35
CA ALA A 195 -18.81 13.88 -16.47
C ALA A 195 -19.65 12.62 -16.17
N ALA A 196 -20.98 12.77 -16.08
CA ALA A 196 -21.91 11.65 -16.00
C ALA A 196 -21.96 10.83 -17.31
N ALA A 197 -21.87 11.50 -18.47
CA ALA A 197 -21.78 10.83 -19.77
C ALA A 197 -20.43 10.13 -20.01
N ALA A 198 -19.32 10.65 -19.46
CA ALA A 198 -18.02 9.98 -19.51
C ALA A 198 -17.91 8.78 -18.55
N GLN A 199 -18.82 8.67 -17.56
CA GLN A 199 -19.01 7.50 -16.71
C GLN A 199 -19.94 6.46 -17.37
N ALA A 200 -20.51 6.74 -18.54
CA ALA A 200 -21.42 5.85 -19.22
C ALA A 200 -20.67 4.81 -20.08
N ASN A 201 -20.95 3.54 -19.78
CA ASN A 201 -20.68 2.33 -20.56
C ASN A 201 -19.21 1.88 -20.66
N VAL A 202 -18.62 1.51 -19.52
CA VAL A 202 -17.63 0.42 -19.54
C VAL A 202 -18.40 -0.88 -19.69
N SER A 203 -18.13 -1.66 -20.74
CA SER A 203 -18.73 -2.99 -20.89
C SER A 203 -18.31 -3.87 -19.72
N VAL A 204 -19.28 -4.47 -19.04
CA VAL A 204 -19.01 -5.48 -18.01
C VAL A 204 -18.23 -6.63 -18.66
N ASP A 205 -17.00 -6.83 -18.20
CA ASP A 205 -16.10 -7.88 -18.68
C ASP A 205 -15.49 -8.60 -17.47
N PRO A 206 -16.19 -9.61 -16.94
CA PRO A 206 -15.74 -10.32 -15.75
C PRO A 206 -14.44 -11.14 -15.98
N ASP A 207 -14.11 -11.49 -17.22
CA ASP A 207 -12.86 -12.21 -17.55
C ASP A 207 -11.66 -11.26 -17.53
N GLN A 208 -11.82 -10.07 -18.07
CA GLN A 208 -10.83 -9.01 -17.92
C GLN A 208 -10.71 -8.57 -16.47
N ALA A 209 -11.82 -8.44 -15.74
CA ALA A 209 -11.82 -8.15 -14.30
C ALA A 209 -11.01 -9.18 -13.51
N LEU A 210 -11.16 -10.47 -13.83
CA LEU A 210 -10.39 -11.55 -13.23
C LEU A 210 -8.89 -11.42 -13.48
N THR A 211 -8.48 -10.94 -14.66
CA THR A 211 -7.07 -10.66 -14.97
C THR A 211 -6.50 -9.55 -14.07
N TYR A 212 -7.23 -8.45 -13.91
CA TYR A 212 -6.83 -7.38 -12.98
C TYR A 212 -6.77 -7.85 -11.53
N LEU A 213 -7.74 -8.67 -11.10
CA LEU A 213 -7.73 -9.26 -9.76
C LEU A 213 -6.56 -10.22 -9.53
N HIS A 214 -6.18 -10.99 -10.56
CA HIS A 214 -4.98 -11.82 -10.52
C HIS A 214 -3.72 -10.98 -10.29
N ARG A 215 -3.59 -9.86 -11.02
CA ARG A 215 -2.45 -8.94 -10.87
C ARG A 215 -2.41 -8.33 -9.47
N ALA A 216 -3.55 -7.89 -8.94
CA ALA A 216 -3.67 -7.38 -7.57
C ALA A 216 -3.24 -8.43 -6.52
N CYS A 217 -3.69 -9.69 -6.64
CA CYS A 217 -3.25 -10.77 -5.75
C CYS A 217 -1.73 -10.99 -5.80
N SER A 218 -1.15 -10.90 -7.01
CA SER A 218 0.28 -11.11 -7.24
C SER A 218 1.11 -9.98 -6.62
N LEU A 219 0.67 -8.74 -6.77
CA LEU A 219 1.29 -7.56 -6.16
C LEU A 219 1.21 -7.58 -4.64
N ALA A 220 0.04 -7.92 -4.06
CA ALA A 220 -0.08 -8.05 -2.61
C ALA A 220 0.86 -9.13 -2.04
N SER A 221 1.03 -10.24 -2.78
CA SER A 221 1.97 -11.31 -2.40
C SER A 221 3.43 -10.87 -2.55
N LEU A 222 3.75 -10.09 -3.58
CA LEU A 222 5.09 -9.54 -3.79
C LEU A 222 5.45 -8.53 -2.70
N ALA A 223 4.54 -7.61 -2.38
CA ALA A 223 4.70 -6.62 -1.31
C ALA A 223 4.98 -7.30 0.04
N LEU A 224 4.25 -8.38 0.38
CA LEU A 224 4.53 -9.15 1.59
C LEU A 224 5.93 -9.74 1.61
N LYS A 225 6.44 -10.27 0.49
CA LYS A 225 7.81 -10.79 0.44
C LYS A 225 8.84 -9.69 0.71
N HIS A 226 8.65 -8.51 0.15
CA HIS A 226 9.52 -7.36 0.40
C HIS A 226 9.47 -6.93 1.87
N ILE A 227 8.27 -6.86 2.43
CA ILE A 227 8.04 -6.52 3.84
C ILE A 227 8.70 -7.55 4.76
N ASP A 228 8.46 -8.83 4.57
CA ASP A 228 9.01 -9.90 5.42
C ASP A 228 10.55 -9.87 5.43
N VAL A 229 11.16 -9.61 4.27
CA VAL A 229 12.60 -9.50 4.13
C VAL A 229 13.15 -8.21 4.77
N ALA A 230 12.40 -7.09 4.70
CA ALA A 230 12.76 -5.85 5.38
C ALA A 230 12.67 -6.01 6.91
N VAL A 231 11.58 -6.59 7.41
CA VAL A 231 11.38 -6.92 8.84
C VAL A 231 12.53 -7.78 9.35
N ALA A 232 12.85 -8.87 8.65
CA ALA A 232 13.94 -9.77 9.07
C ALA A 232 15.33 -9.12 9.06
N ALA A 233 15.55 -8.09 8.24
CA ALA A 233 16.79 -7.31 8.25
C ALA A 233 16.80 -6.32 9.43
N ILE A 234 15.73 -5.53 9.58
CA ILE A 234 15.59 -4.51 10.63
C ILE A 234 15.63 -5.13 12.02
N SER A 235 14.91 -6.22 12.25
CA SER A 235 14.97 -6.97 13.51
C SER A 235 16.38 -7.49 13.84
N GLY A 236 17.22 -7.72 12.82
CA GLY A 236 18.60 -8.15 13.02
C GLY A 236 19.54 -7.04 13.52
N TRP A 237 19.10 -5.77 13.47
CA TRP A 237 19.86 -4.61 13.96
C TRP A 237 19.38 -4.13 15.34
N LEU A 238 18.32 -4.72 15.87
CA LEU A 238 17.73 -4.39 17.17
C LEU A 238 18.04 -5.47 18.20
N ASP A 239 17.87 -5.15 19.48
CA ASP A 239 18.02 -6.14 20.54
C ASP A 239 16.81 -7.11 20.51
N PRO A 240 17.00 -8.43 20.73
CA PRO A 240 15.91 -9.39 20.62
C PRO A 240 14.71 -9.13 21.54
N GLU A 241 14.94 -8.51 22.70
CA GLU A 241 13.90 -8.12 23.65
C GLU A 241 13.02 -7.00 23.07
N GLU A 242 13.63 -5.95 22.49
CA GLU A 242 12.90 -4.87 21.82
C GLU A 242 12.06 -5.40 20.64
N VAL A 243 12.58 -6.38 19.90
CA VAL A 243 11.86 -7.03 18.80
C VAL A 243 10.67 -7.85 19.33
N ALA A 244 10.83 -8.56 20.45
CA ALA A 244 9.76 -9.33 21.06
C ALA A 244 8.64 -8.41 21.57
N GLU A 245 8.98 -7.36 22.31
CA GLU A 245 8.02 -6.36 22.79
C GLU A 245 7.24 -5.70 21.65
N THR A 246 7.94 -5.32 20.57
CA THR A 246 7.29 -4.77 19.37
C THR A 246 6.33 -5.78 18.73
N SER A 247 6.72 -7.06 18.69
CA SER A 247 5.91 -8.13 18.11
C SER A 247 4.64 -8.40 18.91
N GLU A 248 4.76 -8.41 20.25
CA GLU A 248 3.64 -8.56 21.17
C GLU A 248 2.68 -7.37 21.05
N TRP A 249 3.20 -6.14 21.03
CA TRP A 249 2.37 -4.95 20.85
C TRP A 249 1.58 -4.95 19.53
N VAL A 250 2.22 -5.36 18.43
CA VAL A 250 1.57 -5.54 17.12
C VAL A 250 0.52 -6.65 17.16
N ALA A 251 0.71 -7.67 18.00
CA ALA A 251 -0.26 -8.75 18.20
C ALA A 251 -1.51 -8.23 18.91
N ASP A 252 -1.34 -7.51 20.03
CA ASP A 252 -2.41 -7.09 20.94
C ASP A 252 -3.34 -6.03 20.33
N MET A 253 -2.81 -5.02 19.66
CA MET A 253 -3.61 -3.93 19.05
C MET A 253 -4.57 -4.39 17.94
N SER A 254 -4.55 -5.68 17.56
CA SER A 254 -5.49 -6.21 16.56
C SER A 254 -6.76 -6.81 17.13
N GLU A 255 -6.82 -7.06 18.44
CA GLU A 255 -8.03 -7.59 19.06
C GLU A 255 -9.12 -6.50 19.15
N ASP A 256 -8.73 -5.23 19.20
CA ASP A 256 -9.65 -4.08 19.32
C ASP A 256 -10.24 -3.57 17.98
N GLU A 257 -9.73 -4.01 16.82
CA GLU A 257 -10.23 -3.58 15.49
C GLU A 257 -11.17 -4.60 14.82
N SER A 258 -11.66 -5.59 15.59
CA SER A 258 -12.52 -6.67 15.11
C SER A 258 -13.97 -6.51 15.61
N ASP A 259 -14.61 -5.37 15.32
CA ASP A 259 -16.07 -5.16 15.49
C ASP A 259 -16.70 -4.54 14.24
#